data_AF-A0A968SE19-F1
#
_entry.id   AF-A0A968SE19-F1
#
_cell.length_a   1.000
_cell.length_b   1.000
_cell.length_c   1.000
_cell.angle_alpha   90.00
_cell.angle_beta   90.00
_cell.angle_gamma   90.00
#
_symmetry.space_group_name_H-M   'P 1'
#
loop_
_entity.id
_entity.type
_entity.pdbx_description
1 polymer ?
#
loop_
_entity_poly.entity_id
_entity_poly.type
_entity_poly.pdbx_seq_one_letter_code
_entity_poly.pdbx_strand_id
1 'polypeptide(L)' 'MSPEDQQALAAHSREIAKILHRNAPKNEIKTFEGIEKTIRGQLLEYVNPEIAVFLSKQKPESARADNEK' A
#
# COMPACT_ATOMS: atom_id res chain seq x y z
N MET A 1 -8.93 -13.74 9.03
CA MET A 1 -9.47 -12.41 9.34
C MET A 1 -10.82 -12.59 9.97
N SER A 2 -11.06 -11.94 11.09
CA SER A 2 -12.41 -11.83 11.64
C SER A 2 -13.29 -10.96 10.72
N PRO A 3 -14.64 -10.98 10.85
CA PRO A 3 -15.51 -10.06 10.14
C PRO A 3 -15.16 -8.58 10.41
N GLU A 4 -14.73 -8.27 11.62
CA GLU A 4 -14.26 -6.94 12.01
C GLU A 4 -13.00 -6.55 11.24
N ASP A 5 -12.01 -7.44 11.16
CA ASP A 5 -10.77 -7.20 10.39
C ASP A 5 -11.06 -6.99 8.90
N GLN A 6 -12.01 -7.76 8.33
CA GLN A 6 -12.41 -7.60 6.93
C GLN A 6 -13.06 -6.24 6.68
N GLN A 7 -13.92 -5.78 7.60
CA GLN A 7 -14.57 -4.48 7.49
C GLN A 7 -13.55 -3.34 7.62
N ALA A 8 -12.63 -3.43 8.58
CA ALA A 8 -11.55 -2.47 8.76
C ALA A 8 -10.65 -2.40 7.52
N LEU A 9 -10.22 -3.56 7.01
CA LEU A 9 -9.40 -3.64 5.79
C LEU A 9 -10.11 -3.02 4.59
N ALA A 10 -11.40 -3.29 4.40
CA ALA A 10 -12.18 -2.71 3.32
C ALA A 10 -12.33 -1.18 3.45
N ALA A 11 -12.57 -0.67 4.66
CA ALA A 11 -12.65 0.76 4.93
C ALA A 11 -11.32 1.46 4.60
N HIS A 12 -10.21 0.95 5.12
CA HIS A 12 -8.89 1.51 4.85
C HIS A 12 -8.51 1.46 3.37
N SER A 13 -8.80 0.34 2.70
CA SER A 13 -8.52 0.19 1.26
C SER A 13 -9.29 1.22 0.42
N ARG A 14 -10.55 1.50 0.77
CA ARG A 14 -11.36 2.52 0.07
C ARG A 14 -10.83 3.94 0.30
N GLU A 15 -10.40 4.26 1.51
CA GLU A 15 -9.79 5.56 1.80
C GLU A 15 -8.46 5.75 1.08
N ILE A 16 -7.61 4.72 1.05
CA ILE A 16 -6.38 4.71 0.24
C ILE A 16 -6.73 4.97 -1.23
N ALA A 17 -7.68 4.21 -1.80
CA ALA A 17 -8.07 4.37 -3.20
C ALA A 17 -8.57 5.78 -3.53
N LYS A 18 -9.35 6.41 -2.64
CA LYS A 18 -9.79 7.81 -2.80
C LYS A 18 -8.61 8.78 -2.84
N ILE A 19 -7.64 8.61 -1.95
CA ILE A 19 -6.44 9.46 -1.89
C ILE A 19 -5.61 9.31 -3.17
N LEU A 20 -5.36 8.08 -3.60
CA LEU A 20 -4.56 7.79 -4.79
C LEU A 20 -5.24 8.35 -6.06
N HIS A 21 -6.54 8.06 -6.23
CA HIS A 21 -7.32 8.56 -7.36
C HIS A 21 -7.39 10.09 -7.43
N ARG A 22 -7.53 10.78 -6.28
CA ARG A 22 -7.55 12.25 -6.23
C ARG A 22 -6.24 12.88 -6.70
N ASN A 23 -5.12 12.20 -6.48
CA ASN A 23 -3.78 12.68 -6.84
C ASN A 23 -3.27 12.09 -8.17
N ALA A 24 -4.06 11.26 -8.85
CA ALA A 24 -3.71 10.68 -10.13
C ALA A 24 -3.75 11.73 -11.27
N PRO A 25 -2.85 11.65 -12.26
CA PRO A 25 -2.90 12.52 -13.43
C PRO A 25 -4.22 12.36 -14.20
N LYS A 26 -4.93 13.46 -14.45
CA LYS A 26 -6.27 13.45 -15.09
C LYS A 26 -6.27 12.80 -16.47
N ASN A 27 -5.15 12.80 -17.18
CA ASN A 27 -4.98 12.15 -18.48
C ASN A 27 -4.90 10.62 -18.37
N GLU A 28 -4.44 10.08 -17.24
CA GLU A 28 -4.22 8.64 -17.05
C GLU A 28 -5.46 7.93 -16.51
N ILE A 29 -6.38 8.64 -15.85
CA ILE A 29 -7.61 8.06 -15.28
C ILE A 29 -8.83 8.12 -16.22
N LYS A 30 -8.61 8.14 -17.54
CA LYS A 30 -9.69 8.24 -18.55
C LYS A 30 -10.27 6.89 -18.96
N THR A 31 -9.49 5.83 -18.81
CA THR A 31 -9.89 4.46 -19.17
C THR A 31 -9.70 3.56 -17.96
N PHE A 32 -10.41 2.43 -17.95
CA PHE A 32 -10.24 1.45 -16.88
C PHE A 32 -8.79 0.96 -16.77
N GLU A 33 -8.15 0.67 -17.90
CA GLU A 33 -6.73 0.28 -17.96
C GLU A 33 -5.81 1.37 -17.39
N GLY A 34 -6.06 2.63 -17.76
CA GLY A 34 -5.28 3.76 -17.27
C GLY A 34 -5.43 3.96 -15.76
N ILE A 35 -6.66 3.90 -15.24
CA ILE A 35 -6.94 3.94 -13.80
C ILE A 35 -6.18 2.81 -13.10
N GLU A 36 -6.31 1.59 -13.58
CA GLU A 36 -5.71 0.40 -12.98
C GLU A 36 -4.18 0.52 -12.91
N LYS A 37 -3.52 0.86 -14.04
CA LYS A 37 -2.06 1.06 -14.09
C LYS A 37 -1.60 2.18 -13.16
N THR A 38 -2.31 3.31 -13.15
CA THR A 38 -1.96 4.48 -12.34
C THR A 38 -2.05 4.16 -10.86
N ILE A 39 -3.19 3.60 -10.42
CA ILE A 39 -3.41 3.27 -9.01
C ILE A 39 -2.45 2.16 -8.56
N ARG A 40 -2.18 1.15 -9.40
CA ARG A 40 -1.17 0.13 -9.10
C ARG A 40 0.22 0.75 -8.91
N GLY A 41 0.64 1.66 -9.80
CA GLY A 41 1.92 2.36 -9.67
C GLY A 41 2.01 3.14 -8.36
N GLN A 42 0.97 3.91 -8.04
CA GLN A 42 0.89 4.69 -6.81
C GLN A 42 0.85 3.81 -5.55
N LEU A 43 0.25 2.62 -5.58
CA LEU A 43 0.33 1.65 -4.48
C LEU A 43 1.78 1.21 -4.22
N LEU A 44 2.53 0.91 -5.28
CA LEU A 44 3.94 0.54 -5.17
C LEU A 44 4.79 1.68 -4.60
N GLU A 45 4.52 2.92 -5.03
CA GLU A 45 5.31 4.09 -4.65
C GLU A 45 5.00 4.60 -3.24
N TYR A 46 3.73 4.62 -2.83
CA TYR A 46 3.31 5.29 -1.59
C TYR A 46 2.82 4.36 -0.50
N VAL A 47 2.18 3.23 -0.84
CA VAL A 47 1.52 2.37 0.16
C VAL A 47 2.42 1.21 0.58
N ASN A 48 3.09 0.57 -0.38
CA ASN A 48 4.00 -0.53 -0.09
C ASN A 48 5.15 -0.16 0.86
N PRO A 49 5.76 1.05 0.80
CA PRO A 49 6.76 1.45 1.78
C PRO A 49 6.25 1.45 3.22
N GLU A 50 5.02 1.90 3.47
CA GLU A 50 4.42 1.89 4.81
C GLU A 50 4.22 0.45 5.34
N ILE A 51 3.81 -0.45 4.44
CA ILE A 51 3.73 -1.89 4.75
C ILE A 51 5.13 -2.43 5.06
N ALA A 52 6.14 -2.07 4.25
CA ALA A 52 7.51 -2.50 4.47
C ALA A 52 8.08 -1.98 5.80
N VAL A 53 7.75 -0.75 6.22
CA VAL A 53 8.10 -0.20 7.54
C VAL A 53 7.49 -1.06 8.65
N PHE A 54 6.22 -1.44 8.57
CA PHE A 54 5.60 -2.35 9.54
C PHE A 54 6.34 -3.70 9.59
N LEU A 55 6.60 -4.31 8.44
CA LEU A 55 7.32 -5.58 8.35
C LEU A 55 8.75 -5.50 8.89
N SER A 56 9.44 -4.37 8.71
CA SER A 56 10.80 -4.16 9.22
C SER A 56 10.86 -4.20 10.76
N LYS A 57 9.79 -3.74 11.42
CA LYS A 57 9.66 -3.78 12.89
C LYS A 57 9.42 -5.19 13.41
N GLN A 58 8.84 -6.05 12.58
CA GLN A 58 8.53 -7.45 12.86
C GLN A 58 9.71 -8.39 12.56
N LYS A 59 10.89 -7.88 12.13
CA LYS A 59 12.07 -8.72 11.90
C LYS A 59 12.43 -9.48 13.19
N PRO A 60 12.54 -10.82 13.16
CA PRO A 60 13.01 -11.59 14.31
C PRO A 60 14.43 -11.16 14.70
N GLU A 61 14.72 -11.13 16.01
CA GLU A 61 16.02 -10.67 16.54
C GLU A 61 17.23 -11.40 15.94
N SER A 62 17.08 -12.66 15.50
CA SER A 62 18.18 -13.39 14.86
C SER A 62 18.65 -12.77 13.53
N ALA A 63 17.82 -11.95 12.87
CA ALA A 63 18.18 -11.26 11.63
C ALA A 63 18.81 -9.87 11.86
N ARG A 64 18.93 -9.40 13.11
CA ARG A 64 19.57 -8.12 13.46
C ARG A 64 21.08 -8.26 13.71
N ALA A 65 21.57 -9.46 14.03
CA ALA A 65 22.97 -9.71 14.38
C ALA A 65 23.94 -9.79 13.18
N ASP A 66 23.43 -9.94 11.95
CA ASP A 66 24.26 -10.07 10.73
C ASP A 66 24.66 -8.72 10.08
N ASN A 67 24.24 -7.59 10.64
CA ASN A 67 24.50 -6.25 10.07
C ASN A 67 25.48 -5.40 10.90
N GLU A 68 26.30 -6.06 11.73
CA GLU A 68 27.41 -5.46 12.47
C GLU A 68 28.72 -6.22 12.13
N LYS A 69 29.21 -6.05 10.89
CA LYS A 69 30.58 -6.39 10.50
C LYS A 69 31.10 -5.47 9.40
#